data_AF-A0A8T5Q8I1-F1
#
_entry.id   AF-A0A8T5Q8I1-F1
#
_cell.length_a   1.000
_cell.length_b   1.000
_cell.length_c   1.000
_cell.angle_alpha   90.00
_cell.angle_beta   90.00
_cell.angle_gamma   90.00
#
_symmetry.space_group_name_H-M   'P 1'
#
loop_
_entity.id
_entity.type
_entity.pdbx_description
1 polymer ?
#
loop_
_entity_poly.entity_id
_entity_poly.type
_entity_poly.pdbx_seq_one_letter_code
_entity_poly.pdbx_strand_id
1 'polypeptide(L)'
;MLNPKTFNCERCGECCKKLYIILNDSDIKNIEKHGYQLDSFSETEQVGEYKGKRVLKKINGRCVFLTNDSLCKIYDSRPEICKKYPFFEKEVDSCLGQ
;
A
#
# COMPACT_ATOMS: atom_id res chain seq x y z
N MET A 1 20.68 -8.56 -6.35
CA MET A 1 20.27 -8.09 -5.00
C MET A 1 20.02 -6.59 -5.10
N LEU A 2 18.90 -6.08 -4.58
CA LEU A 2 18.59 -4.63 -4.58
C LEU A 2 19.42 -3.93 -3.48
N ASN A 3 19.98 -2.75 -3.78
CA ASN A 3 20.78 -1.96 -2.83
C ASN A 3 20.14 -0.58 -2.61
N PRO A 4 19.84 -0.17 -1.36
CA PRO A 4 19.25 1.13 -1.05
C PRO A 4 20.03 2.33 -1.59
N LYS A 5 21.36 2.24 -1.63
CA LYS A 5 22.23 3.36 -2.06
C LYS A 5 22.22 3.60 -3.56
N THR A 6 21.88 2.57 -4.35
CA THR A 6 21.94 2.62 -5.81
C THR A 6 20.58 2.43 -6.46
N PHE A 7 19.51 2.29 -5.67
CA PHE A 7 18.17 2.08 -6.19
C PHE A 7 17.56 3.39 -6.67
N ASN A 8 17.03 3.35 -7.89
CA ASN A 8 16.25 4.42 -8.46
C ASN A 8 14.83 3.93 -8.75
N CYS A 9 13.82 4.63 -8.24
CA CYS A 9 12.43 4.30 -8.51
C CYS A 9 12.03 4.76 -9.92
N GLU A 10 11.72 3.81 -10.79
CA GLU A 10 11.26 4.08 -12.16
C GLU A 10 9.79 4.51 -12.25
N ARG A 11 9.08 4.59 -11.11
CA ARG A 11 7.65 4.94 -11.04
C ARG A 11 6.75 4.02 -11.89
N CYS A 12 7.13 2.75 -12.03
CA CYS A 12 6.41 1.73 -12.81
C CYS A 12 5.09 1.24 -12.17
N GLY A 13 4.79 1.66 -10.94
CA GLY A 13 3.56 1.29 -10.22
C GLY A 13 3.52 -0.17 -9.75
N GLU A 14 4.60 -0.94 -9.88
CA GLU A 14 4.63 -2.36 -9.49
C GLU A 14 4.32 -2.58 -8.01
N CYS A 15 4.76 -1.67 -7.13
CA CYS A 15 4.39 -1.71 -5.71
C CYS A 15 2.88 -1.62 -5.49
N CYS A 16 2.18 -0.81 -6.29
CA CYS A 16 0.73 -0.63 -6.21
C CYS A 16 -0.06 -1.82 -6.77
N LYS A 17 0.58 -2.69 -7.55
CA LYS A 17 -0.03 -3.92 -8.09
C LYS A 17 0.25 -5.12 -7.19
N LYS A 18 1.51 -5.28 -6.75
CA LYS A 18 2.00 -6.48 -6.07
C LYS A 18 1.76 -6.48 -4.56
N LEU A 19 1.87 -5.34 -3.89
CA LEU A 19 1.80 -5.33 -2.43
C LEU A 19 0.37 -5.51 -1.93
N TYR A 20 0.22 -6.23 -0.83
CA TYR A 20 -1.04 -6.38 -0.09
C TYR A 20 -0.89 -5.63 1.24
N ILE A 21 -1.46 -4.43 1.34
CA ILE A 21 -1.11 -3.50 2.41
C ILE A 21 -2.13 -3.58 3.55
N ILE A 22 -1.70 -4.06 4.71
CA ILE A 22 -2.45 -3.90 5.96
C ILE A 22 -2.25 -2.47 6.44
N LEU A 23 -3.36 -1.79 6.74
CA LEU A 23 -3.35 -0.41 7.21
C LEU A 23 -3.37 -0.38 8.74
N ASN A 24 -2.47 0.40 9.33
CA ASN A 24 -2.55 0.74 10.74
C ASN A 24 -3.38 2.02 10.95
N ASP A 25 -3.70 2.34 12.21
CA ASP A 25 -4.50 3.52 12.55
C ASP A 25 -3.85 4.84 12.09
N SER A 26 -2.51 4.90 12.08
CA SER A 26 -1.77 6.07 11.61
C SER A 26 -1.88 6.25 10.10
N ASP A 27 -1.82 5.16 9.33
CA ASP A 27 -2.04 5.17 7.88
C ASP A 27 -3.43 5.68 7.55
N ILE A 28 -4.45 5.15 8.23
CA ILE A 28 -5.86 5.54 8.05
C ILE A 28 -6.04 7.03 8.33
N LYS A 29 -5.65 7.49 9.53
CA LYS A 29 -5.78 8.89 9.94
C LYS A 29 -5.05 9.83 8.98
N ASN A 30 -3.88 9.42 8.50
CA ASN A 30 -3.09 10.23 7.56
C ASN A 30 -3.80 10.37 6.21
N ILE A 31 -4.36 9.28 5.68
CA ILE A 31 -5.12 9.32 4.41
C ILE A 31 -6.40 10.14 4.57
N GLU A 32 -7.14 9.97 5.67
CA GLU A 32 -8.36 10.74 5.95
C GLU A 32 -8.10 12.24 6.07
N LYS A 33 -6.99 12.63 6.70
CA LYS A 33 -6.56 14.04 6.79
C LYS A 33 -6.36 14.70 5.41
N HIS A 34 -6.13 13.90 4.36
CA HIS A 34 -5.99 14.37 2.98
C HIS A 34 -7.30 14.31 2.18
N GLY A 35 -8.45 14.13 2.85
CA GLY A 35 -9.78 14.28 2.27
C GLY A 35 -10.41 13.00 1.71
N TYR A 36 -9.84 11.84 1.99
CA TYR A 36 -10.41 10.56 1.58
C TYR A 36 -11.27 9.94 2.68
N GLN A 37 -12.42 9.38 2.33
CA GLN A 37 -13.27 8.67 3.29
C GLN A 37 -12.78 7.22 3.47
N LEU A 38 -12.81 6.68 4.69
CA LEU A 38 -12.31 5.34 5.01
C LEU A 38 -12.74 4.25 4.02
N ASP A 39 -14.02 4.19 3.67
CA ASP A 39 -14.58 3.16 2.79
C ASP A 39 -14.22 3.35 1.31
N SER A 40 -13.73 4.53 0.94
CA SER A 40 -13.23 4.81 -0.42
C SER A 40 -11.90 4.13 -0.70
N PHE A 41 -11.08 3.90 0.35
CA PHE A 41 -9.71 3.42 0.18
C PHE A 41 -9.34 2.17 0.97
N SER A 42 -10.16 1.78 1.94
CA SER A 42 -9.92 0.58 2.75
C SER A 42 -11.08 -0.39 2.66
N GLU A 43 -10.78 -1.65 2.95
CA GLU A 43 -11.76 -2.69 3.19
C GLU A 43 -11.30 -3.57 4.36
N THR A 44 -12.23 -4.32 4.93
CA THR A 44 -11.90 -5.27 6.00
C THR A 44 -11.57 -6.62 5.37
N GLU A 45 -10.41 -7.19 5.69
CA GLU A 45 -10.07 -8.54 5.27
C GLU A 45 -11.06 -9.55 5.89
N GLN A 46 -11.60 -10.44 5.07
CA GLN A 46 -12.65 -11.38 5.43
C GLN A 46 -12.09 -12.78 5.72
N VAL A 47 -10.89 -13.10 5.21
CA VAL A 47 -10.30 -14.44 5.24
C VAL A 47 -8.83 -14.42 5.68
N GLY A 48 -8.29 -15.60 6.00
CA GLY A 48 -6.87 -15.77 6.36
C GLY A 48 -6.48 -15.21 7.73
N GLU A 49 -5.17 -15.15 7.96
CA GLU A 49 -4.56 -14.72 9.23
C GLU A 49 -4.89 -13.26 9.59
N TYR A 50 -5.11 -12.42 8.58
CA TYR A 50 -5.38 -10.98 8.76
C TYR A 50 -6.88 -10.64 8.80
N LYS A 51 -7.76 -11.65 8.96
CA LYS A 51 -9.22 -11.44 9.07
C LYS A 51 -9.55 -10.37 10.12
N GLY A 52 -10.42 -9.43 9.74
CA GLY A 52 -10.85 -8.31 10.59
C GLY A 52 -9.91 -7.10 10.56
N LYS A 53 -8.72 -7.21 9.94
CA LYS A 53 -7.84 -6.05 9.74
C LYS A 53 -8.32 -5.20 8.57
N ARG A 54 -8.02 -3.90 8.62
CA ARG A 54 -8.22 -2.98 7.50
C ARG A 54 -7.05 -3.11 6.54
N VAL A 55 -7.36 -3.22 5.26
CA VAL A 55 -6.38 -3.33 4.19
C VAL A 55 -6.66 -2.30 3.10
N LEU A 56 -5.60 -1.91 2.39
CA LEU A 56 -5.69 -0.98 1.29
C LEU A 56 -6.44 -1.63 0.13
N LYS A 57 -7.57 -1.02 -0.24
CA LYS A 57 -8.48 -1.55 -1.24
C LYS A 57 -7.81 -1.69 -2.60
N LYS A 58 -8.08 -2.80 -3.28
CA LYS A 58 -7.69 -3.01 -4.68
C LYS A 58 -8.92 -3.08 -5.59
N ILE A 59 -8.80 -2.48 -6.77
CA ILE A 59 -9.78 -2.55 -7.85
C ILE A 59 -9.07 -3.18 -9.05
N ASN A 60 -9.59 -4.30 -9.55
CA ASN A 60 -9.00 -5.06 -10.66
C ASN A 60 -7.52 -5.40 -10.44
N GLY A 61 -7.16 -5.83 -9.22
CA GLY A 61 -5.78 -6.19 -8.85
C GLY A 61 -4.83 -5.00 -8.68
N ARG A 62 -5.31 -3.76 -8.75
CA ARG A 62 -4.52 -2.53 -8.61
C ARG A 62 -4.96 -1.74 -7.39
N CYS A 63 -4.02 -1.15 -6.66
CA CYS A 63 -4.33 -0.20 -5.58
C CYS A 63 -5.29 0.89 -6.09
N VAL A 64 -6.31 1.21 -5.29
CA VAL A 64 -7.32 2.25 -5.57
C VAL A 64 -6.71 3.63 -5.87
N PHE A 65 -5.50 3.91 -5.37
CA PHE A 65 -4.79 5.16 -5.60
C PHE A 65 -3.84 5.15 -6.80
N LEU A 66 -3.73 4.05 -7.54
CA LEU A 66 -2.90 3.97 -8.74
C LEU A 66 -3.60 4.66 -9.92
N THR A 67 -2.96 5.66 -10.50
CA THR A 67 -3.41 6.33 -11.73
C THR A 67 -3.14 5.49 -12.98
N ASN A 68 -3.71 5.91 -14.11
CA ASN A 68 -3.41 5.31 -15.41
C ASN A 68 -1.95 5.54 -15.83
N ASP A 69 -1.34 6.65 -15.40
CA ASP A 69 0.06 6.99 -15.65
C ASP A 69 1.05 6.29 -14.69
N SER A 70 0.60 5.25 -13.98
CA SER A 70 1.39 4.49 -12.99
C SER A 70 1.89 5.30 -11.78
N LEU A 71 1.34 6.49 -11.56
CA LEU A 71 1.62 7.32 -10.39
C LEU A 71 0.63 7.05 -9.25
N CYS A 72 1.09 7.24 -8.01
CA CYS A 72 0.25 7.13 -6.82
C CYS A 72 -0.39 8.50 -6.51
N LYS A 73 -1.72 8.57 -6.43
CA LYS A 73 -2.47 9.81 -6.12
C LYS A 73 -2.21 10.35 -4.72
N ILE A 74 -1.79 9.49 -3.79
CA ILE A 74 -1.55 9.84 -2.38
C ILE A 74 -0.06 9.77 -2.02
N TYR A 75 0.84 10.13 -2.94
CA TYR A 75 2.28 9.88 -2.77
C TYR A 75 2.85 10.42 -1.44
N ASP A 76 2.40 11.59 -0.99
CA ASP A 76 2.85 12.21 0.26
C ASP A 76 2.21 11.58 1.50
N SER A 77 1.01 11.02 1.36
CA SER A 77 0.25 10.38 2.43
C SER A 77 0.25 8.85 2.38
N ARG A 78 1.18 8.25 1.62
CA ARG A 78 1.33 6.80 1.47
C ARG A 78 1.43 6.07 2.82
N PRO A 79 0.85 4.86 2.92
CA PRO A 79 1.06 3.98 4.07
C PRO A 79 2.55 3.70 4.34
N GLU A 80 2.90 3.37 5.58
CA GLU A 80 4.29 3.10 5.98
C GLU A 80 4.95 2.01 5.13
N ILE A 81 4.23 0.92 4.86
CA ILE A 81 4.71 -0.17 4.01
C ILE A 81 5.00 0.30 2.58
N CYS A 82 4.14 1.17 2.03
CA CYS A 82 4.35 1.75 0.70
C CYS A 82 5.56 2.69 0.64
N LYS A 83 5.92 3.35 1.75
CA LYS A 83 7.12 4.19 1.86
C LYS A 83 8.41 3.36 1.92
N LYS A 84 8.32 2.17 2.53
CA LYS A 84 9.46 1.27 2.70
C LYS A 84 9.83 0.52 1.42
N TYR A 85 8.88 0.25 0.52
CA TYR A 85 9.17 -0.47 -0.73
C TYR A 85 10.32 0.15 -1.55
N PRO A 86 11.28 -0.65 -2.06
CA PRO A 86 11.38 -2.11 -2.00
C PRO A 86 12.20 -2.65 -0.81
N PHE A 87 12.51 -1.82 0.18
CA PHE A 87 13.39 -2.13 1.31
C PHE A 87 12.60 -2.30 2.61
N PHE A 88 12.36 -3.55 2.98
CA PHE A 88 11.67 -3.88 4.22
C PHE A 88 12.70 -4.27 5.30
N GLU A 89 12.54 -3.72 6.51
CA GLU A 89 13.49 -3.93 7.62
C GLU A 89 13.30 -5.28 8.33
N LYS A 90 12.14 -5.91 8.18
CA LYS A 90 11.74 -7.21 8.73
C LYS A 90 10.83 -7.92 7.72
N GLU A 91 10.54 -9.20 7.94
CA GLU A 91 9.38 -9.83 7.30
C GLU A 91 8.16 -8.96 7.59
N VAL A 92 7.67 -8.34 6.53
CA VAL A 92 6.46 -7.52 6.55
C VAL A 92 5.32 -8.47 6.27
N ASP A 93 4.52 -8.72 7.29
CA ASP A 93 3.26 -9.49 7.23
C ASP A 93 2.39 -9.07 6.02
N SER A 94 2.52 -7.82 5.58
CA SER A 94 1.85 -7.23 4.43
C SER A 94 2.46 -7.55 3.05
N CYS A 95 3.13 -8.68 2.84
CA CYS A 95 3.88 -8.90 1.58
C CYS A 95 3.69 -10.22 0.84
N LEU A 96 2.89 -11.17 1.33
CA LEU A 96 2.66 -12.40 0.58
C LEU A 96 1.16 -12.59 0.34
N GLY A 97 0.71 -12.10 -0.82
CA GLY A 97 -0.47 -12.66 -1.44
C GLY A 97 -0.21 -14.15 -1.70
N GLN A 98 -1.13 -14.98 -1.23
CA GLN A 98 -1.33 -16.33 -1.74
C GLN A 98 -1.58 -16.30 -3.25
#